data_AF-A0A2V5N0C4-F1
#
_entry.id   AF-A0A2V5N0C4-F1
#
_cell.length_a   1.000
_cell.length_b   1.000
_cell.length_c   1.000
_cell.angle_alpha   90.00
_cell.angle_beta   90.00
_cell.angle_gamma   90.00
#
_symmetry.space_group_name_H-M   'P 1'
#
loop_
_entity.id
_entity.type
_entity.pdbx_description
1 polymer ?
#
loop_
_entity_poly.entity_id
_entity_poly.type
_entity_poly.pdbx_seq_one_letter_code
_entity_poly.pdbx_strand_id
1 'polypeptide(L)'
;MNTTSLKYSAIGLMLVLAFIAIVNPAYAAPGDPTIFWVGGSGDWNTPSNWNTGLLPGPNDDVLIDRPGISITVTHSSGSHVVSSLLSQGAFVLSGGSLTVTNTVQVNAAFTLSGGTLKGAMVLQGTNGLGIKGTTVGGTLDAVTVNGDLDLTGNNVSVTVVNGLTLNGTATIGATGGVWSRRCVWADAPGG
;
A
#
# COMPACT_ATOMS: atom_id res chain seq x y z
N MET A 1 -4.91 -61.77 -10.82
CA MET A 1 -4.25 -61.87 -12.13
C MET A 1 -5.14 -61.08 -13.10
N ASN A 2 -4.79 -59.96 -13.69
CA ASN A 2 -3.49 -59.45 -14.14
C ASN A 2 -3.46 -57.92 -13.98
N THR A 3 -2.29 -57.42 -13.56
CA THR A 3 -1.95 -56.01 -13.36
C THR A 3 -1.58 -55.35 -14.68
N THR A 4 -2.32 -54.33 -15.13
CA THR A 4 -1.89 -53.45 -16.22
C THR A 4 -1.06 -52.30 -15.67
N SER A 5 0.26 -52.44 -15.82
CA SER A 5 1.28 -51.40 -15.66
C SER A 5 1.11 -50.33 -16.75
N LEU A 6 0.99 -49.07 -16.36
CA LEU A 6 1.21 -47.92 -17.25
C LEU A 6 2.62 -47.38 -16.98
N LYS A 7 3.47 -47.46 -18.01
CA LYS A 7 4.84 -46.95 -18.03
C LYS A 7 4.79 -45.44 -18.16
N TYR A 8 5.25 -44.70 -17.15
CA TYR A 8 5.49 -43.26 -17.28
C TYR A 8 6.74 -43.03 -18.13
N SER A 9 6.55 -42.61 -19.38
CA SER A 9 7.63 -42.06 -20.21
C SER A 9 7.81 -40.59 -19.85
N ALA A 10 8.97 -40.24 -19.33
CA ALA A 10 9.34 -38.86 -19.05
C ALA A 10 9.33 -38.01 -20.33
N ILE A 11 8.94 -36.73 -20.16
CA ILE A 11 9.00 -35.56 -21.07
C ILE A 11 7.61 -35.01 -21.38
N GLY A 12 7.25 -33.90 -20.70
CA GLY A 12 6.09 -33.07 -21.05
C GLY A 12 5.23 -32.59 -19.88
N LEU A 13 5.85 -32.09 -18.82
CA LEU A 13 5.18 -31.44 -17.69
C LEU A 13 4.64 -30.05 -18.12
N MET A 14 3.33 -29.89 -18.30
CA MET A 14 2.65 -28.61 -18.11
C MET A 14 1.22 -28.84 -17.59
N LEU A 15 1.06 -28.54 -16.30
CA LEU A 15 -0.17 -28.56 -15.53
C LEU A 15 -1.11 -27.46 -16.03
N VAL A 16 -2.36 -27.82 -16.37
CA VAL A 16 -3.50 -26.89 -16.30
C VAL A 16 -4.31 -27.33 -15.09
N LEU A 17 -4.25 -26.56 -14.00
CA LEU A 17 -5.16 -26.73 -12.86
C LEU A 17 -5.95 -25.45 -12.60
N ALA A 18 -7.25 -25.68 -12.40
CA ALA A 18 -8.32 -24.71 -12.40
C ALA A 18 -8.35 -23.81 -11.15
N PHE A 19 -9.05 -22.69 -11.32
CA PHE A 19 -9.43 -21.70 -10.32
C PHE A 19 -10.09 -22.31 -9.08
N ILE A 20 -9.44 -22.17 -7.92
CA ILE A 20 -10.07 -22.09 -6.59
C ILE A 20 -9.28 -21.06 -5.78
N ALA A 21 -9.80 -19.84 -5.64
CA ALA A 21 -9.31 -18.87 -4.66
C ALA A 21 -10.15 -19.00 -3.38
N ILE A 22 -9.76 -19.94 -2.51
CA ILE A 22 -10.26 -20.03 -1.13
C ILE A 22 -9.13 -19.49 -0.24
N VAL A 23 -9.39 -18.36 0.41
CA VAL A 23 -8.63 -17.72 1.51
C VAL A 23 -7.14 -18.08 1.62
N ASN A 24 -6.28 -17.34 0.93
CA ASN A 24 -4.85 -17.32 1.27
C ASN A 24 -4.66 -16.16 2.27
N PRO A 25 -4.46 -16.40 3.58
CA PRO A 25 -3.95 -15.34 4.44
C PRO A 25 -2.52 -15.08 3.98
N ALA A 26 -2.20 -13.82 3.69
CA ALA A 26 -0.87 -13.26 3.51
C ALA A 26 0.22 -14.22 2.96
N TYR A 27 0.68 -13.96 1.74
CA TYR A 27 2.00 -14.44 1.34
C TYR A 27 3.06 -13.63 2.13
N ALA A 28 3.17 -13.90 3.44
CA ALA A 28 4.31 -13.47 4.23
C ALA A 28 5.50 -14.25 3.68
N ALA A 29 6.46 -13.54 3.10
CA ALA A 29 7.73 -14.15 2.76
C ALA A 29 8.35 -14.69 4.06
N PRO A 30 8.87 -15.93 4.08
CA PRO A 30 9.49 -16.47 5.28
C PRO A 30 10.79 -15.71 5.57
N GLY A 31 10.80 -14.83 6.58
CA GLY A 31 12.05 -14.23 7.08
C GLY A 31 11.95 -12.92 7.86
N ASP A 32 10.92 -12.11 7.65
CA ASP A 32 10.86 -10.76 8.24
C ASP A 32 10.11 -10.77 9.59
N PRO A 33 10.65 -10.13 10.66
CA PRO A 33 9.95 -10.02 11.93
C PRO A 33 8.60 -9.31 11.76
N THR A 34 7.51 -10.02 12.07
CA THR A 34 6.18 -9.40 12.08
C THR A 34 6.03 -8.55 13.33
N ILE A 35 5.84 -7.25 13.13
CA ILE A 35 5.44 -6.30 14.19
C ILE A 35 3.98 -5.91 13.96
N PHE A 36 3.16 -6.02 15.00
CA PHE A 36 1.72 -5.81 14.85
C PHE A 36 1.14 -4.83 15.84
N TRP A 37 0.09 -4.16 15.39
CA TRP A 37 -0.61 -3.12 16.14
C TRP A 37 -1.51 -3.71 17.22
N VAL A 38 -1.32 -3.29 18.46
CA VAL A 38 -2.10 -3.67 19.65
C VAL A 38 -2.89 -2.51 20.24
N GLY A 39 -2.74 -1.30 19.69
CA GLY A 39 -3.49 -0.11 20.08
C GLY A 39 -4.90 -0.03 19.48
N GLY A 40 -5.72 0.90 19.97
CA GLY A 40 -6.94 1.34 19.28
C GLY A 40 -6.60 2.26 18.10
N SER A 41 -7.49 3.18 17.74
CA SER A 41 -7.10 4.31 16.90
C SER A 41 -6.01 5.12 17.60
N GLY A 42 -4.96 5.52 16.89
CA GLY A 42 -3.82 6.17 17.53
C GLY A 42 -2.65 6.47 16.60
N ASP A 43 -1.59 7.01 17.19
CA ASP A 43 -0.40 7.44 16.47
C ASP A 43 0.65 6.33 16.33
N TRP A 44 1.17 6.15 15.13
CA TRP A 44 2.24 5.23 14.78
C TRP A 44 3.46 5.36 15.69
N ASN A 45 3.79 6.58 16.10
CA ASN A 45 4.95 6.90 16.93
C ASN A 45 4.80 6.53 18.40
N THR A 46 3.68 5.95 18.82
CA THR A 46 3.44 5.55 20.21
C THR A 46 3.90 4.10 20.42
N PRO A 47 5.03 3.83 21.13
CA PRO A 47 5.57 2.47 21.22
C PRO A 47 4.62 1.47 21.90
N SER A 48 3.78 1.92 22.83
CA SER A 48 2.78 1.07 23.49
C SER A 48 1.63 0.60 22.57
N ASN A 49 1.53 1.13 21.35
CA ASN A 49 0.60 0.64 20.34
C ASN A 49 1.13 -0.55 19.53
N TRP A 50 2.40 -0.95 19.75
CA TRP A 50 3.04 -2.08 19.07
C TRP A 50 3.28 -3.24 20.03
N ASN A 51 3.13 -4.47 19.55
CA ASN A 51 3.25 -5.68 20.38
C ASN A 51 4.61 -5.85 21.06
N THR A 52 5.68 -5.29 20.48
CA THR A 52 7.04 -5.33 21.03
C THR A 52 7.35 -4.18 21.99
N GLY A 53 6.47 -3.18 22.09
CA GLY A 53 6.76 -1.94 22.80
C GLY A 53 7.80 -1.04 22.10
N LEU A 54 8.16 -1.34 20.86
CA LEU A 54 9.11 -0.61 20.03
C LEU A 54 8.45 -0.21 18.69
N LEU A 55 9.02 0.77 18.00
CA LEU A 55 8.54 1.17 16.67
C LEU A 55 9.07 0.21 15.59
N PRO A 56 8.31 -0.01 14.51
CA PRO A 56 8.77 -0.81 13.37
C PRO A 56 10.08 -0.30 12.76
N GLY A 57 10.96 -1.23 12.42
CA GLY A 57 12.24 -1.01 11.74
C GLY A 57 12.30 -1.55 10.31
N PRO A 58 13.45 -1.38 9.63
CA PRO A 58 13.57 -1.61 8.17
C PRO A 58 13.28 -3.03 7.68
N ASN A 59 13.45 -4.02 8.55
CA ASN A 59 13.23 -5.43 8.22
C ASN A 59 11.85 -5.91 8.67
N ASP A 60 11.04 -5.04 9.28
CA ASP A 60 9.79 -5.48 9.90
C ASP A 60 8.66 -5.50 8.86
N ASP A 61 7.89 -6.59 8.89
CA ASP A 61 6.59 -6.68 8.23
C ASP A 61 5.52 -6.14 9.18
N VAL A 62 4.92 -5.00 8.83
CA VAL A 62 3.95 -4.33 9.68
C VAL A 62 2.54 -4.86 9.42
N LEU A 63 1.90 -5.36 10.47
CA LEU A 63 0.50 -5.78 10.43
C LEU A 63 -0.39 -4.91 11.34
N ILE A 64 -1.34 -4.21 10.74
CA ILE A 64 -2.39 -3.49 11.47
C ILE A 64 -3.70 -4.26 11.28
N ASP A 65 -3.98 -5.18 12.19
CA ASP A 65 -5.23 -5.94 12.19
C ASP A 65 -5.84 -6.01 13.58
N ARG A 66 -7.07 -5.50 13.72
CA ARG A 66 -7.84 -5.51 14.96
C ARG A 66 -9.23 -6.11 14.70
N PRO A 67 -9.38 -7.43 14.84
CA PRO A 67 -10.66 -8.09 14.58
C PRO A 67 -11.80 -7.52 15.42
N GLY A 68 -12.93 -7.26 14.79
CA GLY A 68 -14.16 -6.80 15.45
C GLY A 68 -14.20 -5.31 15.80
N ILE A 69 -13.14 -4.54 15.50
CA ILE A 69 -13.12 -3.09 15.71
C ILE A 69 -12.56 -2.34 14.50
N SER A 70 -13.17 -1.21 14.17
CA SER A 70 -12.64 -0.27 13.18
C SER A 70 -11.68 0.69 13.85
N ILE A 71 -10.44 0.75 13.37
CA ILE A 71 -9.41 1.66 13.87
C ILE A 71 -8.84 2.53 12.75
N THR A 72 -8.31 3.67 13.14
CA THR A 72 -7.49 4.53 12.30
C THR A 72 -6.11 4.68 12.91
N VAL A 73 -5.08 4.27 12.17
CA VAL A 73 -3.67 4.48 12.55
C VAL A 73 -3.13 5.67 11.78
N THR A 74 -2.50 6.59 12.49
CA THR A 74 -1.97 7.85 11.93
C THR A 74 -0.45 7.89 12.06
N HIS A 75 0.25 8.03 10.94
CA HIS A 75 1.66 8.39 10.90
C HIS A 75 1.80 9.92 10.79
N SER A 76 1.99 10.58 11.93
CA SER A 76 1.97 12.05 12.02
C SER A 76 3.33 12.73 11.88
N SER A 77 4.42 12.01 12.14
CA SER A 77 5.77 12.56 12.20
C SER A 77 6.82 11.45 12.18
N GLY A 78 8.10 11.83 12.23
CA GLY A 78 9.22 10.90 12.22
C GLY A 78 9.62 10.42 10.83
N SER A 79 10.73 9.70 10.76
CA SER A 79 11.19 9.01 9.55
C SER A 79 11.32 7.53 9.86
N HIS A 80 10.47 6.71 9.25
CA HIS A 80 10.47 5.26 9.43
C HIS A 80 10.74 4.55 8.13
N VAL A 81 11.40 3.41 8.24
CA VAL A 81 11.63 2.46 7.14
C VAL A 81 11.08 1.13 7.61
N VAL A 82 10.29 0.47 6.77
CA VAL A 82 9.73 -0.87 7.03
C VAL A 82 9.82 -1.74 5.77
N SER A 83 9.74 -3.06 5.95
CA SER A 83 9.74 -4.00 4.81
C SER A 83 8.40 -3.90 4.07
N SER A 84 7.30 -4.13 4.78
CA SER A 84 5.95 -4.07 4.24
C SER A 84 4.95 -3.50 5.25
N LEU A 85 3.78 -3.07 4.75
CA LEU A 85 2.64 -2.67 5.55
C LEU A 85 1.37 -3.32 5.02
N LEU A 86 0.74 -4.17 5.82
CA LEU A 86 -0.62 -4.64 5.62
C LEU A 86 -1.52 -4.06 6.71
N SER A 87 -2.55 -3.31 6.32
CA SER A 87 -3.52 -2.73 7.26
C SER A 87 -4.94 -3.14 6.91
N GLN A 88 -5.63 -3.77 7.85
CA GLN A 88 -7.07 -4.00 7.82
C GLN A 88 -7.84 -2.74 8.27
N GLY A 89 -7.23 -1.89 9.09
CA GLY A 89 -7.77 -0.60 9.52
C GLY A 89 -7.46 0.55 8.55
N ALA A 90 -8.06 1.71 8.79
CA ALA A 90 -7.73 2.92 8.04
C ALA A 90 -6.33 3.41 8.40
N PHE A 91 -5.61 3.95 7.41
CA PHE A 91 -4.27 4.46 7.58
C PHE A 91 -4.17 5.89 7.06
N VAL A 92 -3.61 6.78 7.87
CA VAL A 92 -3.41 8.19 7.53
C VAL A 92 -1.92 8.53 7.61
N LEU A 93 -1.33 8.91 6.48
CA LEU A 93 -0.01 9.52 6.46
C LEU A 93 -0.18 11.04 6.43
N SER A 94 -0.02 11.68 7.60
CA SER A 94 -0.25 13.12 7.76
C SER A 94 1.03 13.94 7.96
N GLY A 95 2.14 13.29 8.27
CA GLY A 95 3.44 13.95 8.38
C GLY A 95 4.61 12.97 8.43
N GLY A 96 5.83 13.52 8.45
CA GLY A 96 7.06 12.73 8.41
C GLY A 96 7.28 12.00 7.07
N SER A 97 8.07 10.93 7.11
CA SER A 97 8.30 10.06 5.95
C SER A 97 8.21 8.59 6.33
N LEU A 98 7.46 7.83 5.54
CA LEU A 98 7.38 6.38 5.62
C LEU A 98 8.00 5.80 4.34
N THR A 99 9.16 5.17 4.49
CA THR A 99 9.78 4.39 3.41
C THR A 99 9.35 2.94 3.56
N VAL A 100 8.85 2.36 2.47
CA VAL A 100 8.49 0.94 2.42
C VAL A 100 9.24 0.32 1.26
N THR A 101 10.05 -0.71 1.54
CA THR A 101 10.93 -1.32 0.54
C THR A 101 10.20 -2.32 -0.35
N ASN A 102 9.11 -2.91 0.15
CA ASN A 102 8.24 -3.81 -0.59
C ASN A 102 6.85 -3.20 -0.78
N THR A 103 5.82 -3.78 -0.17
CA THR A 103 4.42 -3.46 -0.46
C THR A 103 3.72 -2.71 0.65
N VAL A 104 2.80 -1.83 0.26
CA VAL A 104 1.78 -1.26 1.14
C VAL A 104 0.42 -1.70 0.65
N GLN A 105 -0.37 -2.33 1.51
CA GLN A 105 -1.77 -2.65 1.25
C GLN A 105 -2.62 -2.21 2.43
N VAL A 106 -3.53 -1.28 2.19
CA VAL A 106 -4.50 -0.81 3.20
C VAL A 106 -5.87 -1.21 2.70
N ASN A 107 -6.50 -2.18 3.36
CA ASN A 107 -7.77 -2.75 2.95
C ASN A 107 -8.97 -1.89 3.33
N ALA A 108 -8.79 -0.89 4.18
CA ALA A 108 -9.72 0.21 4.41
C ALA A 108 -9.28 1.49 3.66
N ALA A 109 -9.48 2.68 4.23
CA ALA A 109 -9.06 3.93 3.61
C ALA A 109 -7.56 4.21 3.84
N PHE A 110 -6.79 4.37 2.75
CA PHE A 110 -5.45 4.96 2.78
C PHE A 110 -5.53 6.44 2.43
N THR A 111 -5.33 7.31 3.41
CA THR A 111 -5.33 8.77 3.22
C THR A 111 -3.93 9.34 3.27
N LEU A 112 -3.52 10.00 2.19
CA LEU A 112 -2.32 10.84 2.13
C LEU A 112 -2.73 12.29 2.39
N SER A 113 -2.42 12.79 3.58
CA SER A 113 -2.85 14.12 4.06
C SER A 113 -1.68 14.89 4.66
N GLY A 114 -0.58 14.92 3.93
CA GLY A 114 0.73 15.41 4.32
C GLY A 114 1.79 14.31 4.12
N GLY A 115 2.92 14.46 4.81
CA GLY A 115 3.99 13.45 4.84
C GLY A 115 4.58 13.07 3.47
N THR A 116 5.42 12.03 3.50
CA THR A 116 6.03 11.44 2.30
C THR A 116 5.94 9.91 2.37
N LEU A 117 5.29 9.29 1.38
CA LEU A 117 5.42 7.85 1.14
C LEU A 117 6.55 7.63 0.15
N LYS A 118 7.50 6.74 0.48
CA LYS A 118 8.71 6.54 -0.30
C LYS A 118 8.96 5.09 -0.67
N GLY A 119 9.31 4.83 -1.93
CA GLY A 119 9.76 3.52 -2.44
C GLY A 119 8.68 2.44 -2.55
N ALA A 120 7.49 2.68 -1.99
CA ALA A 120 6.45 1.68 -1.84
C ALA A 120 5.87 1.20 -3.18
N MET A 121 5.58 -0.09 -3.27
CA MET A 121 4.60 -0.64 -4.19
C MET A 121 3.23 -0.71 -3.49
N VAL A 122 2.36 0.26 -3.75
CA VAL A 122 1.02 0.33 -3.17
C VAL A 122 0.09 -0.60 -3.93
N LEU A 123 -0.50 -1.58 -3.25
CA LEU A 123 -1.48 -2.51 -3.81
C LEU A 123 -2.90 -1.97 -3.62
N GLN A 124 -3.81 -2.40 -4.49
CA GLN A 124 -5.24 -2.14 -4.33
C GLN A 124 -5.76 -2.76 -3.02
N GLY A 125 -6.38 -1.94 -2.16
CA GLY A 125 -7.05 -2.41 -0.95
C GLY A 125 -8.32 -3.20 -1.28
N THR A 126 -8.61 -4.26 -0.53
CA THR A 126 -9.77 -5.15 -0.77
C THR A 126 -11.13 -4.43 -0.74
N ASN A 127 -11.28 -3.41 0.12
CA ASN A 127 -12.48 -2.57 0.20
C ASN A 127 -12.19 -1.08 -0.03
N GLY A 128 -11.01 -0.77 -0.55
CA GLY A 128 -10.47 0.59 -0.60
C GLY A 128 -10.00 1.01 -1.98
N LEU A 129 -9.44 2.21 -2.05
CA LEU A 129 -8.66 2.74 -3.17
C LEU A 129 -7.17 2.45 -2.92
N GLY A 130 -6.30 2.66 -3.90
CA GLY A 130 -4.85 2.59 -3.67
C GLY A 130 -4.40 3.70 -2.72
N ILE A 131 -4.69 4.96 -3.07
CA ILE A 131 -4.36 6.14 -2.26
C ILE A 131 -5.45 7.20 -2.45
N LYS A 132 -5.86 7.87 -1.37
CA LYS A 132 -6.68 9.09 -1.42
C LYS A 132 -5.89 10.31 -0.97
N GLY A 133 -5.74 11.30 -1.85
CA GLY A 133 -5.12 12.58 -1.52
C GLY A 133 -6.09 13.53 -0.80
N THR A 134 -5.55 14.55 -0.13
CA THR A 134 -6.34 15.62 0.49
C THR A 134 -5.85 17.01 0.08
N THR A 135 -6.52 18.06 0.56
CA THR A 135 -6.11 19.46 0.37
C THR A 135 -4.84 19.83 1.14
N VAL A 136 -4.45 19.04 2.14
CA VAL A 136 -3.19 19.22 2.86
C VAL A 136 -1.99 18.84 1.97
N GLY A 137 -2.23 18.01 0.95
CA GLY A 137 -1.20 17.53 0.05
C GLY A 137 -0.53 16.26 0.57
N GLY A 138 0.73 16.09 0.21
CA GLY A 138 1.57 14.95 0.56
C GLY A 138 2.48 14.59 -0.61
N THR A 139 3.51 13.79 -0.33
CA THR A 139 4.54 13.45 -1.33
C THR A 139 4.55 11.96 -1.61
N LEU A 140 4.59 11.61 -2.89
CA LEU A 140 4.93 10.28 -3.39
C LEU A 140 6.35 10.34 -3.97
N ASP A 141 7.31 9.68 -3.32
CA ASP A 141 8.72 9.66 -3.70
C ASP A 141 9.11 8.27 -4.22
N ALA A 142 9.33 8.15 -5.54
CA ALA A 142 9.66 6.87 -6.20
C ALA A 142 8.64 5.75 -5.89
N VAL A 143 7.34 6.07 -5.98
CA VAL A 143 6.24 5.14 -5.63
C VAL A 143 5.68 4.48 -6.89
N THR A 144 5.29 3.21 -6.77
CA THR A 144 4.44 2.51 -7.73
C THR A 144 3.08 2.26 -7.13
N VAL A 145 1.99 2.65 -7.81
CA VAL A 145 0.61 2.43 -7.35
C VAL A 145 -0.06 1.42 -8.29
N ASN A 146 -0.21 0.19 -7.80
CA ASN A 146 -0.98 -0.91 -8.40
C ASN A 146 -2.43 -0.90 -7.90
N GLY A 147 -3.03 0.30 -7.92
CA GLY A 147 -4.40 0.58 -7.52
C GLY A 147 -4.79 2.00 -7.93
N ASP A 148 -5.97 2.44 -7.51
CA ASP A 148 -6.47 3.76 -7.89
C ASP A 148 -5.90 4.88 -7.01
N LEU A 149 -5.58 6.01 -7.64
CA LEU A 149 -5.21 7.27 -6.99
C LEU A 149 -6.40 8.24 -7.06
N ASP A 150 -7.02 8.51 -5.93
CA ASP A 150 -8.15 9.41 -5.81
C ASP A 150 -7.70 10.81 -5.40
N LEU A 151 -7.80 11.75 -6.33
CA LEU A 151 -7.59 13.18 -6.15
C LEU A 151 -8.90 13.94 -6.39
N THR A 152 -10.05 13.30 -6.13
CA THR A 152 -11.35 13.95 -6.21
C THR A 152 -11.56 14.86 -4.99
N GLY A 153 -11.80 16.13 -5.27
CA GLY A 153 -11.96 17.16 -4.26
C GLY A 153 -11.48 18.52 -4.74
N ASN A 154 -11.95 19.57 -4.09
CA ASN A 154 -11.48 20.94 -4.37
C ASN A 154 -10.05 21.07 -3.85
N ASN A 155 -9.11 21.48 -4.71
CA ASN A 155 -7.72 21.78 -4.33
C ASN A 155 -6.96 20.59 -3.72
N VAL A 156 -7.37 19.35 -4.01
CA VAL A 156 -6.59 18.16 -3.65
C VAL A 156 -5.33 18.13 -4.51
N SER A 157 -4.19 17.90 -3.87
CA SER A 157 -2.89 17.84 -4.56
C SER A 157 -2.03 16.71 -3.99
N VAL A 158 -1.10 16.23 -4.80
CA VAL A 158 -0.03 15.32 -4.38
C VAL A 158 1.22 15.75 -5.14
N THR A 159 2.34 15.83 -4.43
CA THR A 159 3.65 16.10 -5.01
C THR A 159 4.29 14.78 -5.40
N VAL A 160 4.83 14.70 -6.61
CA VAL A 160 5.60 13.54 -7.07
C VAL A 160 7.08 13.92 -7.10
N VAL A 161 7.92 13.09 -6.48
CA VAL A 161 9.37 13.22 -6.46
C VAL A 161 9.96 11.89 -6.94
N ASN A 162 11.07 11.94 -7.70
CA ASN A 162 11.76 10.76 -8.23
C ASN A 162 10.87 9.76 -9.00
N GLY A 163 9.74 10.23 -9.53
CA GLY A 163 8.82 9.46 -10.36
C GLY A 163 7.65 8.83 -9.60
N LEU A 164 6.57 8.61 -10.35
CA LEU A 164 5.39 7.86 -9.95
C LEU A 164 5.05 6.91 -11.10
N THR A 165 4.98 5.61 -10.81
CA THR A 165 4.36 4.65 -11.74
C THR A 165 2.94 4.40 -11.28
N LEU A 166 1.96 4.61 -12.16
CA LEU A 166 0.55 4.37 -11.85
C LEU A 166 0.01 3.28 -12.79
N ASN A 167 -0.31 2.12 -12.22
CA ASN A 167 -0.85 0.96 -12.92
C ASN A 167 -2.37 0.81 -12.71
N GLY A 168 -3.00 1.76 -12.02
CA GLY A 168 -4.46 1.89 -11.89
C GLY A 168 -4.97 3.21 -12.48
N THR A 169 -6.09 3.73 -11.95
CA THR A 169 -6.71 4.97 -12.43
C THR A 169 -6.43 6.13 -11.49
N ALA A 170 -5.98 7.27 -12.04
CA ALA A 170 -5.99 8.53 -11.31
C ALA A 170 -7.32 9.26 -11.56
N THR A 171 -8.15 9.39 -10.54
CA THR A 171 -9.39 10.17 -10.63
C THR A 171 -9.11 11.59 -10.14
N ILE A 172 -9.14 12.56 -11.04
CA ILE A 172 -8.80 13.97 -10.75
C ILE A 172 -10.02 14.85 -11.00
N GLY A 173 -10.37 15.69 -10.02
CA GLY A 173 -11.34 16.77 -10.20
C GLY A 173 -12.42 16.81 -9.11
N ALA A 174 -12.93 18.00 -8.84
CA ALA A 174 -14.04 18.18 -7.92
C ALA A 174 -15.36 17.79 -8.59
N THR A 175 -16.24 17.13 -7.85
CA THR A 175 -17.65 16.99 -8.20
C THR A 175 -18.33 18.37 -8.08
N GLY A 176 -18.23 19.21 -9.11
CA GLY A 176 -19.11 20.39 -9.25
C GLY A 176 -18.48 21.75 -9.53
N GLY A 177 -17.18 21.88 -9.83
CA GLY A 177 -16.60 23.18 -10.19
C GLY A 177 -15.28 23.08 -10.96
N VAL A 178 -15.27 23.49 -12.22
CA VAL A 178 -14.07 23.51 -13.05
C VAL A 178 -13.23 24.75 -12.71
N TRP A 179 -11.99 24.55 -12.28
CA TRP A 179 -10.94 25.57 -12.35
C TRP A 179 -9.65 24.91 -12.87
N SER A 180 -9.23 25.32 -14.08
CA SER A 180 -8.00 24.97 -14.81
C SER A 180 -7.37 23.59 -14.52
N ARG A 181 -7.68 22.60 -15.36
CA ARG A 181 -6.95 21.32 -15.38
C ARG A 181 -5.74 21.48 -16.31
N ARG A 182 -4.56 21.77 -15.75
CA ARG A 182 -3.32 21.85 -16.52
C ARG A 182 -2.43 20.65 -16.20
N CYS A 183 -2.54 19.60 -17.00
CA CYS A 183 -1.54 18.54 -17.05
C CYS A 183 -0.45 19.02 -18.02
N VAL A 184 0.70 19.46 -17.49
CA VAL A 184 1.85 19.84 -18.32
C VAL A 184 2.77 18.62 -18.41
N TRP A 185 2.88 18.04 -19.59
CA TRP A 185 4.01 17.19 -19.94
C TRP A 185 5.07 18.12 -20.52
N ALA A 186 6.21 18.26 -19.85
CA ALA A 186 7.37 18.90 -20.45
C ALA A 186 8.19 17.79 -21.11
N ASP A 187 8.34 17.86 -22.44
CA ASP A 187 9.33 17.06 -23.13
C ASP A 187 10.74 17.53 -22.72
N ALA A 188 11.71 16.61 -22.70
CA ALA A 188 13.11 16.98 -22.50
C ALA A 188 13.52 18.03 -23.55
N PRO A 189 14.30 19.07 -23.20
CA PRO A 189 14.73 20.07 -24.16
C PRO A 189 15.47 19.36 -25.29
N GLY A 190 14.90 19.41 -26.50
CA GLY A 190 15.50 18.85 -27.71
C GLY A 190 16.84 19.51 -27.99
N GLY A 191 17.81 18.68 -28.41
CA GLY A 191 19.15 19.10 -28.82
C GLY A 191 19.20 19.84 -30.15
#